data_AF-A0A938DFU8-F1
#
_entry.id   AF-A0A938DFU8-F1
#
_cell.length_a   1.000
_cell.length_b   1.000
_cell.length_c   1.000
_cell.angle_alpha   90.00
_cell.angle_beta   90.00
_cell.angle_gamma   90.00
#
_symmetry.space_group_name_H-M   'P 1'
#
loop_
_entity.id
_entity.type
_entity.pdbx_description
1 polymer ?
#
loop_
_entity_poly.entity_id
_entity_poly.type
_entity_poly.pdbx_seq_one_letter_code
_entity_poly.pdbx_strand_id
1 'polypeptide(L)'
;GAGHPMLVTDAMPPVGGSKQEFMLQGKEITVRNGRCVTPDGVLAGSSLDMATAVENCVRLLGLPLERALRLASTEPADFLGVGHFLGRLAPGYRADIVALNPTDLSIVATWVTGKKS
;
A
#
# COMPACT_ATOMS: atom_id res chain seq x y z
N GLY A 1 -13.21 15.20 -15.65
CA GLY A 1 -13.71 15.24 -14.26
C GLY A 1 -12.58 14.86 -13.34
N ALA A 2 -12.38 15.58 -12.23
CA ALA A 2 -11.34 15.21 -11.27
C ALA A 2 -11.73 13.86 -10.65
N GLY A 3 -11.05 12.78 -11.04
CA GLY A 3 -11.28 11.46 -10.46
C GLY A 3 -10.96 11.46 -8.97
N HIS A 4 -11.50 10.49 -8.24
CA HIS A 4 -11.13 10.18 -6.85
C HIS A 4 -10.13 9.01 -6.86
N PRO A 5 -8.83 9.25 -7.15
CA PRO A 5 -7.85 8.20 -7.19
C PRO A 5 -7.64 7.61 -5.79
N MET A 6 -7.26 6.34 -5.75
CA MET A 6 -6.90 5.58 -4.55
C MET A 6 -5.67 4.75 -4.85
N LEU A 7 -4.81 4.57 -3.84
CA LEU A 7 -3.68 3.66 -3.95
C LEU A 7 -4.11 2.24 -3.65
N VAL A 8 -3.73 1.32 -4.53
CA VAL A 8 -3.85 -0.12 -4.37
C VAL A 8 -2.51 -0.75 -4.69
N THR A 9 -2.10 -1.77 -3.94
CA THR A 9 -0.85 -2.48 -4.21
C THR A 9 -0.98 -3.45 -5.36
N ASP A 10 -2.12 -4.15 -5.46
CA ASP A 10 -2.21 -5.41 -6.23
C ASP A 10 -1.08 -6.38 -5.85
N ALA A 11 -0.74 -6.38 -4.55
CA ALA A 11 0.35 -7.15 -3.97
C ALA A 11 0.07 -8.65 -4.09
N MET A 12 1.08 -9.39 -4.52
CA MET A 12 1.07 -10.84 -4.64
C MET A 12 1.87 -11.49 -3.49
N PRO A 13 1.75 -12.82 -3.26
CA PRO A 13 2.38 -13.52 -2.12
C PRO A 13 3.85 -13.20 -1.80
N PRO A 14 4.72 -12.81 -2.74
CA PRO A 14 6.10 -12.43 -2.44
C PRO A 14 6.25 -11.16 -1.57
N VAL A 15 5.23 -10.29 -1.47
CA VAL A 15 5.31 -9.07 -0.64
C VAL A 15 5.52 -9.44 0.83
N GLY A 16 6.64 -8.97 1.42
CA GLY A 16 7.01 -9.24 2.80
C GLY A 16 7.62 -10.63 3.05
N GLY A 17 7.80 -11.45 2.02
CA GLY A 17 8.44 -12.77 2.09
C GLY A 17 9.87 -12.79 1.55
N SER A 18 10.58 -13.91 1.76
CA SER A 18 11.93 -14.14 1.19
C SER A 18 11.91 -14.91 -0.14
N LYS A 19 10.75 -15.47 -0.52
CA LYS A 19 10.58 -16.21 -1.77
C LYS A 19 10.25 -15.25 -2.91
N GLN A 20 11.02 -15.34 -3.98
CA GLN A 20 10.82 -14.54 -5.20
C GLN A 20 9.95 -15.26 -6.24
N GLU A 21 9.37 -16.40 -5.90
CA GLU A 21 8.65 -17.26 -6.84
C GLU A 21 7.42 -17.88 -6.17
N PHE A 22 6.31 -17.98 -6.91
CA PHE A 22 5.07 -18.60 -6.44
C PHE A 22 4.23 -19.12 -7.61
N MET A 23 3.27 -20.00 -7.32
CA MET A 23 2.33 -20.50 -8.33
C MET A 23 1.04 -19.69 -8.32
N LEU A 24 0.59 -19.25 -9.49
CA LEU A 24 -0.70 -18.59 -9.70
C LEU A 24 -1.43 -19.26 -10.86
N GLN A 25 -2.59 -19.88 -10.58
CA GLN A 25 -3.42 -20.56 -11.58
C GLN A 25 -2.63 -21.55 -12.48
N GLY A 26 -1.71 -22.30 -11.87
CA GLY A 26 -0.88 -23.28 -12.59
C GLY A 26 0.31 -22.71 -13.36
N LYS A 27 0.56 -21.40 -13.28
CA LYS A 27 1.75 -20.74 -13.83
C LYS A 27 2.73 -20.37 -12.74
N GLU A 28 4.01 -20.58 -13.00
CA GLU A 28 5.09 -20.09 -12.16
C GLU A 28 5.26 -18.59 -12.37
N ILE A 29 5.21 -17.83 -11.27
CA ILE A 29 5.38 -16.38 -11.28
C ILE A 29 6.68 -16.06 -10.56
N THR A 30 7.51 -15.23 -11.17
CA THR A 30 8.78 -14.78 -10.59
C THR A 30 8.75 -13.27 -10.33
N VAL A 31 9.39 -12.82 -9.26
CA VAL A 31 9.56 -11.40 -8.96
C VAL A 31 10.82 -10.90 -9.64
N ARG A 32 10.68 -9.89 -10.50
CA ARG A 32 11.79 -9.19 -11.14
C ARG A 32 11.62 -7.69 -10.92
N ASN A 33 12.56 -7.07 -10.22
CA ASN A 33 12.56 -5.63 -9.94
C ASN A 33 11.22 -5.12 -9.34
N GLY A 34 10.68 -5.83 -8.35
CA GLY A 34 9.41 -5.48 -7.70
C GLY A 34 8.14 -5.78 -8.52
N ARG A 35 8.27 -6.43 -9.67
CA ARG A 35 7.15 -6.85 -10.54
C ARG A 35 6.99 -8.35 -10.52
N CYS A 36 5.77 -8.85 -10.39
CA CYS A 36 5.48 -10.27 -10.57
C CYS A 36 5.27 -10.54 -12.06
N VAL A 37 6.01 -11.49 -12.63
CA VAL A 37 5.97 -11.79 -14.06
C VAL A 37 5.81 -13.29 -14.32
N THR A 38 5.01 -13.63 -15.34
CA THR A 38 4.92 -14.99 -15.89
C THR A 38 6.20 -15.35 -16.67
N PRO A 39 6.41 -16.63 -17.04
CA PRO A 39 7.57 -17.04 -17.84
C PRO A 39 7.60 -16.35 -19.21
N ASP A 40 6.41 -16.07 -19.76
CA ASP A 40 6.22 -15.33 -21.02
C ASP A 40 6.41 -13.80 -20.88
N GLY A 41 6.75 -13.31 -19.68
CA GLY A 41 7.04 -11.90 -19.41
C GLY A 41 5.82 -11.01 -19.14
N VAL A 42 4.62 -11.60 -18.96
CA VAL A 42 3.39 -10.85 -18.67
C VAL A 42 3.35 -10.45 -17.20
N LEU A 43 2.92 -9.22 -16.90
CA LEU A 43 2.71 -8.76 -15.53
C LEU A 43 1.57 -9.54 -14.87
N ALA A 44 1.84 -10.08 -13.68
CA ALA A 44 0.95 -10.89 -12.88
C ALA A 44 0.87 -10.36 -11.44
N GLY A 45 0.68 -9.05 -11.31
CA GLY A 45 0.63 -8.32 -10.03
C GLY A 45 1.94 -7.64 -9.65
N SER A 46 2.00 -7.15 -8.42
CA SER A 46 3.15 -6.40 -7.91
C SER A 46 3.79 -7.05 -6.68
N SER A 47 5.06 -6.71 -6.45
CA SER A 47 5.70 -6.88 -5.15
C SER A 47 5.86 -5.50 -4.48
N LEU A 48 4.75 -4.77 -4.35
CA LEU A 48 4.69 -3.41 -3.81
C LEU A 48 3.92 -3.40 -2.48
N ASP A 49 4.53 -2.92 -1.40
CA ASP A 49 3.81 -2.62 -0.17
C ASP A 49 3.23 -1.18 -0.17
N MET A 50 2.29 -0.90 0.74
CA MET A 50 1.61 0.39 0.80
C MET A 50 2.52 1.57 1.19
N ALA A 51 3.54 1.36 2.02
CA ALA A 51 4.46 2.44 2.40
C ALA A 51 5.33 2.83 1.20
N THR A 52 5.85 1.84 0.46
CA THR A 52 6.56 2.06 -0.80
C THR A 52 5.66 2.72 -1.85
N ALA A 53 4.36 2.39 -1.91
CA ALA A 53 3.41 3.07 -2.80
C ALA A 53 3.24 4.57 -2.47
N VAL A 54 3.14 4.91 -1.18
CA VAL A 54 3.09 6.31 -0.73
C VAL A 54 4.40 7.02 -1.03
N GLU A 55 5.54 6.39 -0.75
CA GLU A 55 6.86 6.94 -1.05
C GLU A 55 7.03 7.24 -2.55
N ASN A 56 6.63 6.30 -3.42
CA ASN A 56 6.66 6.47 -4.87
C ASN A 56 5.79 7.66 -5.33
N CYS A 57 4.63 7.87 -4.73
CA CYS A 57 3.80 9.04 -5.03
C CYS A 57 4.50 10.36 -4.71
N VAL A 58 5.23 10.40 -3.60
CA VAL A 58 5.98 11.60 -3.21
C VAL A 58 7.22 11.79 -4.10
N ARG A 59 8.05 10.75 -4.23
CA ARG A 59 9.36 10.85 -4.90
C ARG A 59 9.27 10.87 -6.43
N LEU A 60 8.38 10.07 -7.02
CA LEU A 60 8.29 9.92 -8.48
C LEU A 60 7.23 10.83 -9.10
N LEU A 61 6.12 11.06 -8.40
CA LEU A 61 5.01 11.87 -8.92
C LEU A 61 4.99 13.31 -8.35
N GLY A 62 5.85 13.62 -7.38
CA GLY A 62 5.94 14.95 -6.78
C GLY A 62 4.71 15.33 -5.94
N LEU A 63 3.90 14.37 -5.50
CA LEU A 63 2.73 14.66 -4.69
C LEU A 63 3.14 15.11 -3.28
N PRO A 64 2.44 16.08 -2.68
CA PRO A 64 2.59 16.37 -1.25
C PRO A 64 2.34 15.12 -0.42
N LEU A 65 3.13 14.90 0.64
CA LEU A 65 2.99 13.73 1.50
C LEU A 65 1.56 13.57 2.04
N GLU A 66 0.93 14.66 2.47
CA GLU A 66 -0.46 14.63 2.93
C GLU A 66 -1.42 14.06 1.86
N ARG A 67 -1.24 14.45 0.60
CA ARG A 67 -2.07 13.94 -0.49
C ARG A 67 -1.84 12.44 -0.70
N ALA A 68 -0.57 12.02 -0.74
CA ALA A 68 -0.22 10.61 -0.90
C ALA A 68 -0.80 9.74 0.24
N LEU A 69 -0.73 10.23 1.49
CA LEU A 69 -1.32 9.56 2.65
C LEU A 69 -2.85 9.46 2.54
N ARG A 70 -3.54 10.50 2.08
CA ARG A 70 -5.00 10.46 1.89
C ARG A 70 -5.42 9.45 0.81
N LEU A 71 -4.66 9.37 -0.29
CA LEU A 71 -4.87 8.35 -1.34
C LEU A 71 -4.72 6.92 -0.81
N ALA A 72 -3.91 6.71 0.23
CA ALA A 72 -3.69 5.42 0.88
C ALA A 72 -4.62 5.14 2.08
N SER A 73 -5.42 6.11 2.53
CA SER A 73 -6.19 5.98 3.78
C SER A 73 -7.61 6.55 3.67
N THR A 74 -7.75 7.87 3.65
CA THR A 74 -9.05 8.56 3.65
C THR A 74 -9.89 8.18 2.43
N GLU A 75 -9.29 8.16 1.24
CA GLU A 75 -10.02 7.96 -0.02
C GLU A 75 -10.55 6.53 -0.17
N PRO A 76 -9.75 5.47 0.08
CA PRO A 76 -10.29 4.11 0.11
C PRO A 76 -11.32 3.88 1.23
N ALA A 77 -11.15 4.50 2.40
CA ALA A 77 -12.13 4.39 3.47
C ALA A 77 -13.48 5.03 3.10
N ASP A 78 -13.45 6.21 2.49
CA ASP A 78 -14.65 6.90 2.01
C ASP A 78 -15.33 6.11 0.88
N PHE A 79 -14.55 5.61 -0.08
CA PHE A 79 -15.07 4.78 -1.18
C PHE A 79 -15.77 3.51 -0.69
N LEU A 80 -15.22 2.85 0.33
CA LEU A 80 -15.80 1.64 0.94
C LEU A 80 -16.96 1.94 1.92
N GLY A 81 -17.31 3.21 2.14
CA GLY A 81 -18.37 3.60 3.07
C GLY A 81 -18.00 3.47 4.55
N VAL A 82 -16.73 3.25 4.87
CA VAL A 82 -16.20 3.06 6.25
C VAL A 82 -15.45 4.30 6.78
N GLY A 83 -15.41 5.38 6.00
CA GLY A 83 -14.75 6.65 6.36
C GLY A 83 -15.31 7.37 7.59
N HIS A 84 -16.43 6.88 8.15
CA HIS A 84 -16.98 7.38 9.41
C HIS A 84 -16.24 6.86 10.65
N PHE A 85 -15.41 5.82 10.52
CA PHE A 85 -14.60 5.30 11.64
C PHE A 85 -13.17 4.86 11.23
N LEU A 86 -12.83 4.87 9.93
CA LEU A 86 -11.50 4.56 9.40
C LEU A 86 -10.93 5.66 8.49
N GLY A 87 -9.62 5.57 8.23
CA GLY A 87 -8.92 6.40 7.23
C GLY A 87 -8.59 7.82 7.68
N ARG A 88 -8.84 8.18 8.95
CA ARG A 88 -8.53 9.49 9.53
C ARG A 88 -7.98 9.35 10.94
N LEU A 89 -7.04 10.22 11.32
CA LEU A 89 -6.54 10.34 12.69
C LEU A 89 -7.34 11.44 13.42
N ALA A 90 -8.43 11.05 14.07
CA ALA A 90 -9.30 11.97 14.80
C ALA A 90 -10.02 11.26 15.97
N PRO A 91 -10.48 11.99 17.01
CA PRO A 91 -11.29 11.41 18.06
C PRO A 91 -12.54 10.69 17.50
N GLY A 92 -12.87 9.52 18.05
CA GLY A 92 -14.00 8.69 17.59
C GLY A 92 -13.65 7.72 16.46
N TYR A 93 -12.47 7.81 15.85
CA TYR A 93 -11.99 6.87 14.83
C TYR A 93 -11.25 5.69 15.46
N ARG A 94 -11.24 4.55 14.76
CA ARG A 94 -10.46 3.37 15.17
C ARG A 94 -8.97 3.69 15.12
N ALA A 95 -8.23 3.26 16.14
CA ALA A 95 -6.79 3.45 16.24
C ALA A 95 -6.02 2.45 15.35
N ASP A 96 -6.25 2.56 14.04
CA ASP A 96 -5.44 1.92 13.00
C ASP A 96 -4.46 2.96 12.47
N ILE A 97 -3.22 2.89 12.94
CA ILE A 97 -2.23 3.97 12.79
C ILE A 97 -0.93 3.37 12.28
N VAL A 98 -0.25 4.11 11.41
CA VAL A 98 1.14 3.85 11.03
C VAL A 98 2.00 5.04 11.44
N ALA A 99 3.10 4.78 12.15
CA ALA A 99 4.14 5.77 12.38
C ALA A 99 5.22 5.61 11.30
N LEU A 100 5.52 6.69 10.60
CA LEU A 100 6.54 6.73 9.56
C LEU A 100 7.70 7.61 10.02
N ASN A 101 8.92 7.24 9.62
CA ASN A 101 10.08 8.09 9.77
C ASN A 101 9.93 9.29 8.80
N PRO A 102 10.02 10.53 9.28
CA PRO A 102 9.79 11.71 8.44
C PRO A 102 10.83 11.93 7.34
N THR A 103 12.01 11.30 7.46
CA THR A 103 13.11 11.47 6.50
C THR A 103 12.99 10.50 5.33
N ASP A 104 12.75 9.22 5.61
CA ASP A 104 12.79 8.15 4.60
C ASP A 104 11.46 7.45 4.39
N LEU A 105 10.42 7.81 5.16
CA LEU A 105 9.09 7.19 5.15
C LEU A 105 9.06 5.70 5.52
N SER A 106 10.15 5.17 6.10
CA SER A 106 10.16 3.82 6.64
C SER A 106 9.16 3.67 7.79
N ILE A 107 8.54 2.48 7.90
CA ILE A 107 7.60 2.18 8.97
C ILE A 107 8.36 2.02 10.29
N VAL A 108 7.98 2.79 11.30
CA VAL A 108 8.55 2.74 12.66
C VAL A 108 7.72 1.84 13.57
N ALA A 109 6.39 1.91 13.45
CA ALA A 109 5.46 1.12 14.23
C ALA A 109 4.08 1.12 13.58
N THR A 110 3.28 0.12 13.91
CA THR A 110 1.86 0.09 13.55
C THR A 110 1.00 -0.12 14.78
N TRP A 111 -0.24 0.36 14.71
CA TRP A 111 -1.29 0.04 15.64
C TRP A 111 -2.46 -0.49 14.85
N VAL A 112 -3.01 -1.62 15.28
CA VAL A 112 -4.24 -2.19 14.73
C VAL A 112 -5.22 -2.31 15.87
N THR A 113 -6.36 -1.65 15.77
CA THR A 113 -7.36 -1.57 16.85
C THR A 113 -6.76 -1.09 18.17
N GLY A 114 -5.78 -0.17 18.11
CA GLY A 114 -5.07 0.37 19.27
C GLY A 114 -3.96 -0.51 19.84
N LYS A 115 -3.75 -1.71 19.32
CA LYS A 115 -2.66 -2.60 19.76
C LYS A 115 -1.44 -2.39 18.89
N LYS A 116 -0.30 -2.10 19.52
CA LYS A 116 0.99 -1.91 18.83
C LYS A 116 1.52 -3.25 18.29
N SER A 117 2.01 -3.23 17.05
CA SER A 117 2.77 -4.31 16.40
C SER A 117 4.04 -3.79 15.76
#